data_AF-D7M2K6-F1
#
_entry.id   AF-D7M2K6-F1
#
_cell.length_a   1.000
_cell.length_b   1.000
_cell.length_c   1.000
_cell.angle_alpha   90.00
_cell.angle_beta   90.00
_cell.angle_gamma   90.00
#
_symmetry.space_group_name_H-M   'P 1'
#
loop_
_entity.id
_entity.type
_entity.pdbx_description
1 polymer ?
#
loop_
_entity_poly.entity_id
_entity_poly.type
_entity_poly.pdbx_seq_one_letter_code
_entity_poly.pdbx_strand_id
1 'polypeptide(L)'
;MASSSSSPLPPAMKNGESTNWTELPPELTSSILHRLGAIEILLNAQRVCRSWRRICKDPSMWRKIDIKIPKKFEDLFHDLEAVCRRAVDLSKGGLIEINIEHLVNTSLLNYIADRSSNLRRLGVVDCGPVVSSGVVEAVMKLPLLEELEITYKSSIRGQVLKVVGQSCPNLRTLKLNCIGNFKCCDKVALAIGETMPGLRHLQLYRNGLSDTGLNAILEGCPHLENLDLHKCLNINLVGLRG
;
A
#
# COMPACT_ATOMS: atom_id res chain seq x y z
N MET A 1 -31.53 -24.16 -56.52
CA MET A 1 -31.31 -25.31 -55.64
C MET A 1 -30.00 -25.06 -54.91
N ALA A 2 -30.08 -24.58 -53.67
CA ALA A 2 -28.90 -24.18 -52.89
C ALA A 2 -28.30 -25.41 -52.21
N SER A 3 -27.01 -25.64 -52.46
CA SER A 3 -26.21 -26.73 -51.90
C SER A 3 -25.80 -26.36 -50.47
N SER A 4 -26.42 -26.99 -49.48
CA SER A 4 -26.08 -26.80 -48.07
C SER A 4 -24.82 -27.59 -47.73
N SER A 5 -23.68 -26.91 -47.65
CA SER A 5 -22.43 -27.47 -47.11
C SER A 5 -22.53 -27.57 -45.58
N SER A 6 -22.61 -28.78 -45.04
CA SER A 6 -22.52 -29.03 -43.59
C SER A 6 -21.04 -28.99 -43.16
N SER A 7 -20.66 -27.94 -42.42
CA SER A 7 -19.37 -27.89 -41.73
C SER A 7 -19.30 -28.98 -40.64
N PRO A 8 -18.13 -29.60 -40.38
CA PRO A 8 -18.00 -30.56 -39.29
C PRO A 8 -18.15 -29.84 -37.95
N LEU A 9 -18.99 -30.36 -37.06
CA LEU A 9 -19.06 -29.94 -35.66
C LEU A 9 -17.69 -30.10 -34.99
N PRO A 10 -17.28 -29.16 -34.09
CA PRO A 10 -16.07 -29.35 -33.29
C PRO A 10 -16.20 -30.62 -32.44
N PRO A 11 -15.08 -31.33 -32.20
CA PRO A 11 -15.11 -32.57 -31.42
C PRO A 11 -15.68 -32.28 -30.03
N ALA A 12 -16.72 -33.04 -29.65
CA ALA A 12 -17.29 -32.99 -28.33
C ALA A 12 -16.19 -33.20 -27.28
N MET A 13 -16.02 -32.22 -26.39
CA MET A 13 -15.12 -32.36 -25.25
C MET A 13 -15.49 -33.62 -24.49
N LYS A 14 -14.55 -34.56 -24.36
CA LYS A 14 -14.72 -35.75 -23.55
C LYS A 14 -14.96 -35.30 -22.10
N ASN A 15 -16.19 -35.48 -21.63
CA ASN A 15 -16.53 -35.41 -20.21
C ASN A 15 -15.63 -36.40 -19.44
N GLY A 16 -14.65 -35.90 -18.68
CA GLY A 16 -13.91 -36.73 -17.72
C GLY A 16 -12.43 -36.42 -17.52
N GLU A 17 -11.78 -35.59 -18.35
CA GLU A 17 -10.40 -35.17 -18.05
C GLU A 17 -10.43 -34.03 -17.03
N SER A 18 -10.38 -34.38 -15.74
CA SER A 18 -10.03 -33.41 -14.71
C SER A 18 -8.63 -32.89 -15.06
N THR A 19 -8.54 -31.68 -15.59
CA THR A 19 -7.28 -31.05 -15.92
C THR A 19 -6.41 -31.07 -14.67
N ASN A 20 -5.29 -31.79 -14.69
CA ASN A 20 -4.46 -31.93 -13.51
C ASN A 20 -3.73 -30.61 -13.25
N TRP A 21 -4.37 -29.72 -12.48
CA TRP A 21 -3.85 -28.40 -12.13
C TRP A 21 -2.50 -28.46 -11.39
N THR A 22 -2.09 -29.64 -10.91
CA THR A 22 -0.78 -29.84 -10.28
C THR A 22 0.40 -29.92 -11.26
N GLU A 23 0.12 -30.07 -12.56
CA GLU A 23 1.13 -30.17 -13.64
C GLU A 23 1.36 -28.84 -14.36
N LEU A 24 0.73 -27.75 -13.91
CA LEU A 24 1.00 -26.43 -14.47
C LEU A 24 2.50 -26.08 -14.35
N PRO A 25 3.10 -25.50 -15.42
CA PRO A 25 4.44 -24.95 -15.36
C PRO A 25 4.61 -24.01 -14.15
N PRO A 26 5.77 -24.01 -13.48
CA PRO A 26 6.03 -23.17 -12.31
C PRO A 26 5.79 -21.68 -12.57
N GLU A 27 6.04 -21.21 -13.79
CA GLU A 27 5.90 -19.82 -14.22
C GLU A 27 4.42 -19.41 -14.26
N LEU A 28 3.55 -20.27 -14.82
CA LEU A 28 2.11 -20.03 -14.85
C LEU A 28 1.50 -20.11 -13.46
N THR A 29 1.94 -21.08 -12.66
CA THR A 29 1.54 -21.21 -11.25
C THR A 29 1.94 -19.97 -10.46
N SER A 30 3.17 -19.49 -10.63
CA SER A 30 3.65 -18.24 -10.00
C SER A 30 2.80 -17.04 -10.43
N SER A 31 2.44 -16.92 -11.71
CA SER A 31 1.56 -15.85 -12.20
C SER A 31 0.18 -15.87 -11.57
N ILE A 32 -0.40 -17.06 -11.37
CA ILE A 32 -1.69 -17.22 -10.68
C ILE A 32 -1.55 -16.84 -9.20
N LEU A 33 -0.51 -17.35 -8.52
CA LEU A 33 -0.28 -17.10 -7.10
C LEU A 33 0.01 -15.62 -6.80
N HIS A 34 0.65 -14.88 -7.71
CA HIS A 34 0.87 -13.44 -7.59
C HIS A 34 -0.43 -12.62 -7.58
N ARG A 35 -1.57 -13.20 -7.98
CA ARG A 35 -2.88 -12.53 -7.91
C ARG A 35 -3.58 -12.72 -6.57
N LEU A 36 -3.03 -13.56 -5.69
CA LEU A 36 -3.54 -13.80 -4.35
C LEU A 36 -2.87 -12.84 -3.36
N GLY A 37 -3.57 -12.51 -2.27
CA GLY A 37 -3.00 -11.77 -1.16
C GLY A 37 -2.06 -12.64 -0.32
N ALA A 38 -1.23 -12.00 0.50
CA ALA A 38 -0.27 -12.69 1.35
C ALA A 38 -0.94 -13.65 2.35
N ILE A 39 -2.14 -13.31 2.83
CA ILE A 39 -2.95 -14.16 3.71
C ILE A 39 -3.36 -15.44 2.98
N GLU A 40 -3.94 -15.33 1.77
CA GLU A 40 -4.37 -16.49 0.98
C GLU A 40 -3.19 -17.40 0.62
N ILE A 41 -2.04 -16.81 0.29
CA ILE A 41 -0.82 -17.56 -0.03
C ILE A 41 -0.34 -18.37 1.18
N LEU A 42 -0.24 -17.73 2.35
CA LEU A 42 0.30 -18.35 3.57
C LEU A 42 -0.70 -19.30 4.24
N LEU A 43 -1.98 -19.01 4.23
CA LEU A 43 -2.95 -19.86 4.92
C LEU A 43 -3.48 -21.00 4.04
N ASN A 44 -3.55 -20.80 2.72
CA ASN A 44 -4.20 -21.75 1.80
C ASN A 44 -3.26 -22.26 0.72
N ALA A 45 -2.71 -21.40 -0.15
CA ALA A 45 -2.05 -21.84 -1.37
C ALA A 45 -0.83 -22.76 -1.12
N GLN A 46 0.00 -22.45 -0.12
CA GLN A 46 1.16 -23.29 0.22
C GLN A 46 0.81 -24.68 0.78
N ARG A 47 -0.47 -24.94 1.08
CA ARG A 47 -0.98 -26.21 1.61
C ARG A 47 -1.55 -27.12 0.51
N VAL A 48 -1.76 -26.62 -0.71
CA VAL A 48 -2.36 -27.36 -1.83
C VAL A 48 -1.47 -28.52 -2.29
N CYS A 49 -0.22 -28.24 -2.68
CA CYS A 49 0.72 -29.28 -3.13
C CYS A 49 2.18 -28.86 -2.89
N ARG A 50 3.12 -29.81 -3.11
CA ARG A 50 4.57 -29.56 -2.93
C ARG A 50 5.11 -28.50 -3.90
N SER A 51 4.62 -28.49 -5.14
CA SER A 51 5.05 -27.51 -6.16
C SER A 51 4.67 -26.09 -5.75
N TRP A 52 3.40 -25.86 -5.40
CA TRP A 52 2.91 -24.56 -4.93
C TRP A 52 3.65 -24.11 -3.67
N ARG A 53 3.85 -25.01 -2.70
CA ARG A 53 4.64 -24.71 -1.50
C ARG A 53 6.06 -24.26 -1.83
N ARG A 54 6.70 -24.85 -2.83
CA ARG A 54 8.06 -24.45 -3.26
C ARG A 54 8.04 -23.05 -3.85
N ILE A 55 7.07 -22.74 -4.71
CA ILE A 55 6.91 -21.42 -5.33
C ILE A 55 6.63 -20.35 -4.26
N CYS A 56 5.71 -20.61 -3.32
CA CYS A 56 5.40 -19.68 -2.23
C CYS A 56 6.60 -19.37 -1.31
N LYS A 57 7.67 -20.17 -1.33
CA LYS A 57 8.90 -19.92 -0.57
C LYS A 57 9.94 -19.08 -1.34
N ASP A 58 9.70 -18.83 -2.62
CA ASP A 58 10.57 -18.00 -3.44
C ASP A 58 10.46 -16.53 -3.02
N PRO A 59 11.56 -15.83 -2.71
CA PRO A 59 11.53 -14.43 -2.30
C PRO A 59 10.88 -13.48 -3.31
N SER A 60 10.91 -13.83 -4.60
CA SER A 60 10.31 -13.01 -5.67
C SER A 60 8.80 -12.86 -5.52
N MET A 61 8.12 -13.84 -4.91
CA MET A 61 6.69 -13.79 -4.57
C MET A 61 6.36 -12.71 -3.54
N TRP A 62 7.35 -12.24 -2.77
CA TRP A 62 7.18 -11.38 -1.60
C TRP A 62 7.78 -9.99 -1.80
N ARG A 63 8.02 -9.57 -3.06
CA ARG A 63 8.44 -8.20 -3.37
C ARG A 63 7.33 -7.18 -3.14
N LYS A 64 6.07 -7.62 -3.20
CA LYS A 64 4.87 -6.83 -2.95
C LYS A 64 3.96 -7.58 -1.99
N ILE A 65 3.61 -6.95 -0.88
CA ILE A 65 2.79 -7.55 0.16
C ILE A 65 1.57 -6.67 0.38
N ASP A 66 0.38 -7.24 0.23
CA ASP A 66 -0.88 -6.58 0.57
C ASP A 66 -1.56 -7.41 1.66
N ILE A 67 -1.73 -6.81 2.84
CA ILE A 67 -2.40 -7.43 4.00
C ILE A 67 -3.69 -6.65 4.25
N LYS A 68 -4.76 -7.15 3.65
CA LYS A 68 -6.13 -6.68 3.87
C LYS A 68 -6.84 -7.64 4.81
N ILE A 69 -7.34 -7.15 5.93
CA ILE A 69 -8.17 -7.98 6.82
C ILE A 69 -9.58 -8.04 6.22
N PRO A 70 -10.10 -9.23 5.86
CA PRO A 70 -11.52 -9.33 5.54
C PRO A 70 -12.31 -9.08 6.83
N LYS A 71 -13.33 -8.23 6.78
CA LYS A 71 -14.19 -7.83 7.94
C LYS A 71 -14.73 -8.97 8.82
N LYS A 72 -14.64 -10.23 8.36
CA LYS A 72 -15.06 -11.43 9.09
C LYS A 72 -13.99 -12.01 10.03
N PHE A 73 -12.76 -11.47 10.04
CA PHE A 73 -11.61 -12.04 10.76
C PHE A 73 -11.06 -11.12 11.87
N GLU A 74 -11.89 -10.22 12.42
CA GLU A 74 -11.47 -9.35 13.53
C GLU A 74 -10.95 -10.15 14.74
N ASP A 75 -11.39 -11.39 14.98
CA ASP A 75 -10.88 -12.18 16.11
C ASP A 75 -9.47 -12.81 15.89
N LEU A 76 -8.89 -12.72 14.68
CA LEU A 76 -7.60 -13.33 14.34
C LEU A 76 -6.40 -12.35 14.33
N PHE A 77 -6.50 -11.16 14.93
CA PHE A 77 -5.46 -10.13 14.88
C PHE A 77 -4.04 -10.64 15.23
N HIS A 78 -3.90 -11.51 16.24
CA HIS A 78 -2.60 -12.05 16.63
C HIS A 78 -1.99 -12.99 15.58
N ASP A 79 -2.80 -13.81 14.91
CA ASP A 79 -2.34 -14.67 13.83
C ASP A 79 -1.91 -13.84 12.61
N LEU A 80 -2.60 -12.72 12.37
CA LEU A 80 -2.34 -11.87 11.22
C LEU A 80 -1.03 -11.07 11.34
N GLU A 81 -0.65 -10.63 12.54
CA GLU A 81 0.69 -10.04 12.75
C GLU A 81 1.79 -11.07 12.43
N ALA A 82 1.64 -12.31 12.90
CA ALA A 82 2.59 -13.39 12.62
C ALA A 82 2.67 -13.73 11.13
N VAL A 83 1.51 -13.71 10.43
CA VAL A 83 1.44 -13.86 8.97
C VAL A 83 2.19 -12.73 8.27
N CYS A 84 2.02 -11.48 8.70
CA CYS A 84 2.72 -10.33 8.14
C CYS A 84 4.24 -10.45 8.33
N ARG A 85 4.71 -10.74 9.55
CA ARG A 85 6.13 -10.94 9.84
C ARG A 85 6.73 -12.06 8.98
N ARG A 86 6.00 -13.17 8.83
CA ARG A 86 6.42 -14.28 7.98
C ARG A 86 6.52 -13.89 6.50
N ALA A 87 5.57 -13.11 5.99
CA ALA A 87 5.62 -12.60 4.62
C ALA A 87 6.86 -11.71 4.39
N VAL A 88 7.15 -10.82 5.35
CA VAL A 88 8.35 -9.97 5.34
C VAL A 88 9.63 -10.81 5.38
N ASP A 89 9.70 -11.82 6.25
CA ASP A 89 10.85 -12.74 6.33
C ASP A 89 11.09 -13.48 5.01
N LEU A 90 10.02 -13.92 4.34
CA LEU A 90 10.12 -14.61 3.06
C LEU A 90 10.65 -13.71 1.93
N SER A 91 10.49 -12.40 2.03
CA SER A 91 11.09 -11.44 1.08
C SER A 91 12.62 -11.42 1.10
N LYS A 92 13.24 -11.89 2.20
CA LYS A 92 14.69 -11.86 2.43
C LYS A 92 15.33 -10.48 2.13
N GLY A 93 14.64 -9.40 2.50
CA GLY A 93 15.10 -8.02 2.26
C GLY A 93 14.82 -7.48 0.86
N GLY A 94 14.16 -8.25 0.00
CA GLY A 94 13.73 -7.87 -1.34
C GLY A 94 12.35 -7.20 -1.40
N LEU A 95 11.75 -6.86 -0.25
CA LEU A 95 10.44 -6.20 -0.17
C LEU A 95 10.53 -4.76 -0.72
N ILE A 96 9.60 -4.41 -1.60
CA ILE A 96 9.55 -3.12 -2.30
C ILE A 96 8.27 -2.35 -1.97
N GLU A 97 7.16 -3.05 -1.81
CA GLU A 97 5.86 -2.45 -1.57
C GLU A 97 5.13 -3.25 -0.49
N ILE A 98 4.64 -2.56 0.53
CA ILE A 98 3.80 -3.18 1.55
C ILE A 98 2.64 -2.28 1.92
N ASN A 99 1.43 -2.84 1.87
CA ASN A 99 0.21 -2.23 2.36
C ASN A 99 -0.34 -3.04 3.53
N ILE A 100 -0.64 -2.36 4.63
CA ILE A 100 -1.12 -2.98 5.87
C ILE A 100 -2.37 -2.25 6.34
N GLU A 101 -3.45 -3.00 6.49
CA GLU A 101 -4.73 -2.50 6.95
C GLU A 101 -5.06 -3.12 8.32
N HIS A 102 -5.53 -2.31 9.27
CA HIS A 102 -6.03 -2.73 10.60
C HIS A 102 -5.06 -3.47 11.54
N LEU A 103 -3.82 -3.80 11.14
CA LEU A 103 -2.80 -4.50 11.97
C LEU A 103 -1.71 -3.58 12.54
N VAL A 104 -1.90 -2.28 12.44
CA VAL A 104 -0.77 -1.36 12.56
C VAL A 104 -0.45 -1.07 14.02
N ASN A 105 0.72 -1.54 14.45
CA ASN A 105 1.34 -1.16 15.71
C ASN A 105 2.82 -0.81 15.51
N THR A 106 3.42 -0.13 16.48
CA THR A 106 4.82 0.34 16.41
C THR A 106 5.82 -0.82 16.26
N SER A 107 5.57 -1.96 16.91
CA SER A 107 6.46 -3.13 16.84
C SER A 107 6.50 -3.73 15.44
N LEU A 108 5.34 -3.87 14.79
CA LEU A 108 5.25 -4.39 13.43
C LEU A 108 5.89 -3.44 12.41
N LEU A 109 5.62 -2.13 12.51
CA LEU A 109 6.21 -1.12 11.62
C LEU A 109 7.75 -1.11 11.72
N ASN A 110 8.28 -1.10 12.94
CA ASN A 110 9.72 -1.15 13.15
C ASN A 110 10.34 -2.44 12.58
N TYR A 111 9.70 -3.58 12.81
CA TYR A 111 10.17 -4.85 12.27
C TYR A 111 10.21 -4.87 10.74
N ILE A 112 9.18 -4.33 10.08
CA ILE A 112 9.18 -4.20 8.61
C ILE A 112 10.34 -3.33 8.16
N ALA A 113 10.52 -2.18 8.81
CA ALA A 113 11.57 -1.23 8.46
C ALA A 113 12.98 -1.82 8.65
N ASP A 114 13.21 -2.55 9.75
CA ASP A 114 14.47 -3.23 10.05
C ASP A 114 14.83 -4.32 9.03
N ARG A 115 13.81 -4.95 8.42
CA ARG A 115 13.99 -6.08 7.49
C ARG A 115 13.91 -5.68 6.02
N SER A 116 13.53 -4.44 5.71
CA SER A 116 13.11 -4.02 4.37
C SER A 116 13.68 -2.66 3.96
N SER A 117 15.00 -2.48 4.05
CA SER A 117 15.67 -1.23 3.68
C SER A 117 15.48 -0.81 2.21
N ASN A 118 15.08 -1.75 1.34
CA ASN A 118 14.77 -1.51 -0.07
C ASN A 118 13.31 -1.09 -0.34
N LEU A 119 12.52 -0.87 0.72
CA LEU A 119 11.11 -0.52 0.58
C LEU A 119 10.95 0.85 -0.12
N ARG A 120 10.14 0.86 -1.18
CA ARG A 120 9.84 2.06 -1.98
C ARG A 120 8.42 2.54 -1.76
N ARG A 121 7.49 1.67 -1.34
CA ARG A 121 6.10 2.04 -1.05
C ARG A 121 5.64 1.46 0.28
N LEU A 122 5.12 2.33 1.14
CA LEU A 122 4.55 1.95 2.43
C LEU A 122 3.13 2.54 2.53
N GLY A 123 2.13 1.66 2.57
CA GLY A 123 0.75 2.02 2.86
C GLY A 123 0.33 1.51 4.22
N VAL A 124 -0.21 2.41 5.03
CA VAL A 124 -0.61 2.13 6.40
C VAL A 124 -2.03 2.66 6.59
N VAL A 125 -2.98 1.73 6.72
CA VAL A 125 -4.40 2.04 6.80
C VAL A 125 -4.91 1.79 8.22
N ASP A 126 -5.74 2.72 8.69
CA ASP A 126 -6.34 2.72 10.02
C ASP A 126 -5.34 2.93 11.18
N CYS A 127 -4.47 3.92 11.03
CA CYS A 127 -3.59 4.36 12.09
C CYS A 127 -4.39 4.98 13.26
N GLY A 128 -4.34 4.31 14.43
CA GLY A 128 -4.70 4.92 15.70
C GLY A 128 -3.67 5.96 16.19
N PRO A 129 -3.96 6.73 17.26
CA PRO A 129 -3.06 7.79 17.76
C PRO A 129 -1.64 7.31 18.14
N VAL A 130 -1.55 6.07 18.65
CA VAL A 130 -0.31 5.41 19.09
C VAL A 130 0.66 5.15 17.93
N VAL A 131 0.16 5.10 16.70
CA VAL A 131 0.92 4.72 15.52
C VAL A 131 1.79 5.86 14.97
N SER A 132 1.54 7.11 15.39
CA SER A 132 2.28 8.27 14.88
C SER A 132 3.78 8.25 15.21
N SER A 133 4.19 7.74 16.38
CA SER A 133 5.61 7.56 16.70
C SER A 133 6.23 6.38 15.96
N GLY A 134 5.49 5.27 15.80
CA GLY A 134 5.96 4.10 15.07
C GLY A 134 6.21 4.36 13.59
N VAL A 135 5.39 5.21 12.95
CA VAL A 135 5.65 5.67 11.58
C VAL A 135 6.97 6.45 11.51
N VAL A 136 7.19 7.37 12.46
CA VAL A 136 8.42 8.18 12.51
C VAL A 136 9.68 7.31 12.64
N GLU A 137 9.67 6.34 13.56
CA GLU A 137 10.79 5.42 13.75
C GLU A 137 11.03 4.53 12.52
N ALA A 138 9.95 4.07 11.87
CA ALA A 138 10.04 3.25 10.68
C ALA A 138 10.61 4.03 9.49
N VAL A 139 10.10 5.24 9.19
CA VAL A 139 10.55 6.01 8.00
C VAL A 139 12.01 6.43 8.09
N MET A 140 12.55 6.66 9.29
CA MET A 140 13.97 6.93 9.49
C MET A 140 14.88 5.80 9.01
N LYS A 141 14.35 4.58 8.89
CA LYS A 141 15.07 3.39 8.42
C LYS A 141 14.78 3.05 6.95
N LEU A 142 13.99 3.88 6.26
CA LEU A 142 13.51 3.65 4.89
C LEU A 142 13.96 4.78 3.93
N PRO A 143 15.27 4.90 3.64
CA PRO A 143 15.81 6.01 2.85
C PRO A 143 15.40 5.97 1.36
N LEU A 144 14.95 4.82 0.87
CA LEU A 144 14.53 4.61 -0.51
C LEU A 144 13.02 4.77 -0.72
N LEU A 145 12.29 5.22 0.30
CA LEU A 145 10.85 5.39 0.22
C LEU A 145 10.47 6.47 -0.79
N GLU A 146 9.61 6.11 -1.74
CA GLU A 146 9.11 6.97 -2.81
C GLU A 146 7.61 7.28 -2.68
N GLU A 147 6.85 6.37 -2.06
CA GLU A 147 5.42 6.55 -1.78
C GLU A 147 5.09 6.20 -0.34
N LEU A 148 4.38 7.12 0.31
CA LEU A 148 3.83 6.93 1.65
C LEU A 148 2.33 7.21 1.62
N GLU A 149 1.55 6.23 2.04
CA GLU A 149 0.10 6.37 2.23
C GLU A 149 -0.23 6.14 3.70
N ILE A 150 -0.90 7.12 4.33
CA ILE A 150 -1.34 7.03 5.72
C ILE A 150 -2.83 7.36 5.79
N THR A 151 -3.62 6.39 6.23
CA THR A 151 -5.02 6.61 6.59
C THR A 151 -5.16 6.65 8.11
N TYR A 152 -5.75 7.70 8.66
CA TYR A 152 -5.80 7.97 10.10
C TYR A 152 -7.18 8.39 10.59
N LYS A 153 -7.54 7.96 11.81
CA LYS A 153 -8.80 8.32 12.47
C LYS A 153 -8.76 9.67 13.18
N SER A 154 -7.60 10.12 13.63
CA SER A 154 -7.42 11.36 14.40
C SER A 154 -6.37 12.27 13.75
N SER A 155 -6.27 13.53 14.19
CA SER A 155 -5.30 14.48 13.60
C SER A 155 -3.86 13.95 13.63
N ILE A 156 -3.22 13.92 12.46
CA ILE A 156 -1.76 13.81 12.36
C ILE A 156 -1.12 15.16 12.74
N ARG A 157 -0.02 15.12 13.48
CA ARG A 157 0.73 16.34 13.86
C ARG A 157 1.68 16.72 12.73
N GLY A 158 1.77 18.01 12.38
CA GLY A 158 2.73 18.50 11.38
C GLY A 158 4.18 18.10 11.66
N GLN A 159 4.58 17.98 12.93
CA GLN A 159 5.92 17.53 13.31
C GLN A 159 6.26 16.12 12.80
N VAL A 160 5.26 15.21 12.77
CA VAL A 160 5.46 13.86 12.22
C VAL A 160 5.83 13.95 10.74
N LEU A 161 5.14 14.83 9.99
CA LEU A 161 5.43 15.01 8.57
C LEU A 161 6.73 15.74 8.29
N LYS A 162 7.16 16.65 9.18
CA LYS A 162 8.49 17.24 9.07
C LYS A 162 9.56 16.15 9.08
N VAL A 163 9.47 15.21 10.03
CA VAL A 163 10.43 14.10 10.13
C VAL A 163 10.32 13.18 8.92
N VAL A 164 9.13 12.88 8.42
CA VAL A 164 8.94 12.10 7.18
C VAL A 164 9.66 12.75 6.00
N GLY A 165 9.42 14.05 5.74
CA GLY A 165 10.05 14.73 4.61
C GLY A 165 11.57 14.85 4.74
N GLN A 166 12.07 15.00 5.98
CA GLN A 166 13.51 15.02 6.25
C GLN A 166 14.18 13.64 6.12
N SER A 167 13.44 12.56 6.41
CA SER A 167 13.99 11.18 6.42
C SER A 167 13.89 10.49 5.06
N CYS A 168 12.94 10.91 4.21
CA CYS A 168 12.65 10.26 2.93
C CYS A 168 12.91 11.23 1.76
N PRO A 169 14.18 11.45 1.36
CA PRO A 169 14.53 12.43 0.32
C PRO A 169 14.02 12.06 -1.08
N ASN A 170 13.67 10.79 -1.30
CA ASN A 170 13.14 10.28 -2.57
C ASN A 170 11.61 10.27 -2.63
N LEU A 171 10.92 10.81 -1.62
CA LEU A 171 9.47 10.78 -1.55
C LEU A 171 8.85 11.62 -2.68
N ARG A 172 8.11 10.95 -3.57
CA ARG A 172 7.44 11.55 -4.74
C ARG A 172 5.92 11.57 -4.59
N THR A 173 5.39 10.61 -3.84
CA THR A 173 3.95 10.45 -3.62
C THR A 173 3.64 10.43 -2.14
N LEU A 174 2.75 11.32 -1.71
CA LEU A 174 2.23 11.35 -0.35
C LEU A 174 0.71 11.33 -0.39
N LYS A 175 0.10 10.37 0.30
CA LYS A 175 -1.35 10.27 0.46
C LYS A 175 -1.71 10.29 1.93
N LEU A 176 -2.53 11.25 2.33
CA LEU A 176 -3.00 11.44 3.69
C LEU A 176 -4.53 11.41 3.70
N ASN A 177 -5.09 10.36 4.31
CA ASN A 177 -6.53 10.15 4.33
C ASN A 177 -7.08 10.24 5.74
N CYS A 178 -7.85 11.28 6.03
CA CYS A 178 -8.55 11.40 7.30
C CYS A 178 -9.93 10.72 7.24
N ILE A 179 -10.17 9.72 8.10
CA ILE A 179 -11.47 9.04 8.19
C ILE A 179 -12.33 9.50 9.38
N GLY A 180 -11.76 10.24 10.36
CA GLY A 180 -12.49 10.75 11.52
C GLY A 180 -12.86 12.23 11.46
N ASN A 181 -12.97 12.85 12.64
CA ASN A 181 -13.23 14.28 12.78
C ASN A 181 -11.93 15.07 12.66
N PHE A 182 -11.94 16.11 11.83
CA PHE A 182 -10.82 17.01 11.65
C PHE A 182 -11.21 18.45 11.97
N LYS A 183 -10.23 19.22 12.47
CA LYS A 183 -10.34 20.67 12.63
C LYS A 183 -9.51 21.35 11.56
N CYS A 184 -9.85 22.61 11.26
CA CYS A 184 -9.00 23.43 10.40
C CYS A 184 -7.57 23.49 10.95
N CYS A 185 -6.55 23.18 10.13
CA CYS A 185 -5.16 23.16 10.58
C CYS A 185 -4.17 23.14 9.40
N ASP A 186 -3.42 24.22 9.21
CA ASP A 186 -2.39 24.32 8.17
C ASP A 186 -1.05 23.68 8.54
N LYS A 187 -0.88 23.21 9.78
CA LYS A 187 0.41 22.66 10.26
C LYS A 187 0.91 21.46 9.44
N VAL A 188 -0.01 20.67 8.89
CA VAL A 188 0.33 19.54 8.02
C VAL A 188 0.80 20.06 6.66
N ALA A 189 0.08 21.02 6.08
CA ALA A 189 0.42 21.63 4.80
C ALA A 189 1.76 22.38 4.84
N LEU A 190 1.99 23.18 5.89
CA LEU A 190 3.26 23.85 6.14
C LEU A 190 4.43 22.87 6.25
N ALA A 191 4.25 21.77 7.00
CA ALA A 191 5.29 20.76 7.11
C ALA A 191 5.63 20.11 5.76
N ILE A 192 4.63 19.86 4.91
CA ILE A 192 4.85 19.31 3.56
C ILE A 192 5.63 20.31 2.71
N GLY A 193 5.18 21.56 2.65
CA GLY A 193 5.84 22.61 1.85
C GLY A 193 7.29 22.87 2.29
N GLU A 194 7.57 22.81 3.59
CA GLU A 194 8.92 23.05 4.13
C GLU A 194 9.91 21.90 3.88
N THR A 195 9.46 20.64 3.80
CA THR A 195 10.37 19.49 3.83
C THR A 195 10.28 18.55 2.64
N MET A 196 9.32 18.74 1.72
CA MET A 196 9.08 17.80 0.61
C MET A 196 9.11 18.47 -0.77
N PRO A 197 10.20 19.18 -1.14
CA PRO A 197 10.27 19.91 -2.42
C PRO A 197 10.26 18.98 -3.67
N GLY A 198 10.62 17.71 -3.50
CA GLY A 198 10.62 16.70 -4.57
C GLY A 198 9.27 16.04 -4.86
N LEU A 199 8.21 16.43 -4.14
CA LEU A 199 6.90 15.80 -4.25
C LEU A 199 6.25 16.07 -5.62
N ARG A 200 5.70 15.03 -6.23
CA ARG A 200 5.00 15.08 -7.54
C ARG A 200 3.53 14.78 -7.43
N HIS A 201 3.14 13.96 -6.46
CA HIS A 201 1.75 13.57 -6.26
C HIS A 201 1.37 13.73 -4.80
N LEU A 202 0.39 14.58 -4.53
CA LEU A 202 -0.13 14.82 -3.19
C LEU A 202 -1.63 14.56 -3.16
N GLN A 203 -2.07 13.74 -2.21
CA GLN A 203 -3.47 13.55 -1.88
C GLN A 203 -3.72 13.91 -0.42
N LEU A 204 -4.62 14.85 -0.19
CA LEU A 204 -5.12 15.25 1.11
C LEU A 204 -6.64 15.01 1.16
N TYR A 205 -7.06 13.82 1.57
CA TYR A 205 -8.47 13.49 1.65
C TYR A 205 -9.05 13.88 3.02
N ARG A 206 -10.16 14.65 3.00
CA ARG A 206 -10.82 15.17 4.22
C ARG A 206 -9.84 15.91 5.14
N ASN A 207 -8.98 16.76 4.56
CA ASN A 207 -8.04 17.55 5.33
C ASN A 207 -8.64 18.93 5.68
N GLY A 208 -8.18 19.50 6.80
CA GLY A 208 -8.63 20.78 7.32
C GLY A 208 -7.84 21.99 6.83
N LEU A 209 -6.96 21.87 5.83
CA LEU A 209 -6.18 23.01 5.35
C LEU A 209 -7.05 24.17 4.85
N SER A 210 -6.56 25.38 5.06
CA SER A 210 -7.07 26.62 4.49
C SER A 210 -6.31 27.00 3.22
N ASP A 211 -6.69 28.12 2.60
CA ASP A 211 -5.95 28.70 1.46
C ASP A 211 -4.48 29.02 1.82
N THR A 212 -4.21 29.38 3.08
CA THR A 212 -2.84 29.59 3.57
C THR A 212 -2.02 28.31 3.50
N GLY A 213 -2.60 27.18 3.94
CA GLY A 213 -1.96 25.88 3.86
C GLY A 213 -1.76 25.43 2.41
N LEU A 214 -2.75 25.67 1.56
CA LEU A 214 -2.65 25.34 0.13
C LEU A 214 -1.51 26.11 -0.53
N ASN A 215 -1.43 27.42 -0.31
CA ASN A 215 -0.34 28.25 -0.86
C ASN A 215 1.04 27.78 -0.38
N ALA A 216 1.17 27.41 0.89
CA ALA A 216 2.43 26.87 1.41
C ALA A 216 2.86 25.57 0.70
N ILE A 217 1.92 24.71 0.30
CA ILE A 217 2.21 23.50 -0.50
C ILE A 217 2.66 23.90 -1.90
N LEU A 218 1.94 24.82 -2.56
CA LEU A 218 2.23 25.23 -3.93
C LEU A 218 3.60 25.94 -4.04
N GLU A 219 3.95 26.75 -3.04
CA GLU A 219 5.27 27.41 -2.96
C GLU A 219 6.39 26.42 -2.61
N GLY A 220 6.13 25.47 -1.70
CA GLY A 220 7.13 24.53 -1.20
C GLY A 220 7.39 23.30 -2.07
N CYS A 221 6.42 22.90 -2.91
CA CYS A 221 6.50 21.71 -3.77
C CYS A 221 6.44 22.10 -5.26
N PRO A 222 7.52 22.66 -5.84
CA PRO A 222 7.52 23.21 -7.20
C PRO A 222 7.41 22.16 -8.31
N HIS A 223 7.59 20.87 -7.99
CA HIS A 223 7.50 19.76 -8.93
C HIS A 223 6.16 19.01 -8.88
N LEU A 224 5.16 19.58 -8.19
CA LEU A 224 3.86 18.95 -8.03
C LEU A 224 3.12 18.85 -9.37
N GLU A 225 2.80 17.61 -9.77
CA GLU A 225 2.08 17.30 -11.00
C GLU A 225 0.60 17.01 -10.73
N ASN A 226 0.31 16.33 -9.61
CA ASN A 226 -1.04 15.95 -9.22
C ASN A 226 -1.33 16.38 -7.78
N LEU A 227 -2.45 17.09 -7.60
CA LEU A 227 -2.94 17.53 -6.29
C LEU A 227 -4.42 17.14 -6.14
N ASP A 228 -4.70 16.20 -5.23
CA ASP A 228 -6.04 15.80 -4.86
C ASP A 228 -6.40 16.36 -3.47
N LEU A 229 -7.44 17.20 -3.42
CA LEU A 229 -7.95 17.87 -2.23
C LEU A 229 -9.39 17.46 -1.91
N HIS A 230 -9.82 16.28 -2.35
CA HIS A 230 -11.19 15.84 -2.21
C HIS A 230 -11.68 15.90 -0.74
N LYS A 231 -12.86 16.51 -0.54
CA LYS A 231 -13.46 16.80 0.77
C LYS A 231 -12.60 17.70 1.70
N CYS A 232 -11.72 18.52 1.16
CA CYS A 232 -11.15 19.66 1.89
C CYS A 232 -12.12 20.84 1.83
N LEU A 233 -12.86 21.08 2.91
CA LEU A 233 -14.01 22.00 2.92
C LEU A 233 -13.65 23.45 3.28
N ASN A 234 -12.41 23.71 3.72
CA ASN A 234 -11.97 25.03 4.20
C ASN A 234 -11.17 25.82 3.14
N ILE A 235 -11.14 25.33 1.90
CA ILE A 235 -10.43 25.97 0.78
C ILE A 235 -11.44 26.78 -0.02
N ASN A 236 -11.14 28.04 -0.24
CA ASN A 236 -11.93 28.93 -1.06
C ASN A 236 -11.15 29.26 -2.34
N LEU A 237 -11.45 28.55 -3.43
CA LEU A 237 -10.73 28.68 -4.72
C LEU A 237 -10.98 30.00 -5.46
N VAL A 238 -11.49 31.03 -4.76
CA VAL A 238 -11.72 32.37 -5.32
C VAL A 238 -10.39 33.11 -5.38
N GLY A 239 -9.50 32.74 -6.29
CA GLY A 239 -8.27 33.50 -6.50
C GLY A 239 -7.06 32.83 -7.16
N LEU A 240 -7.08 31.54 -7.50
CA LEU A 240 -5.94 30.92 -8.21
C LEU A 240 -5.92 31.34 -9.69
N ARG A 241 -5.50 32.58 -9.93
CA ARG A 241 -4.93 33.05 -11.21
C ARG A 241 -3.43 33.18 -11.00
N GLY A 242 -2.66 32.26 -11.58
CA GLY A 242 -1.21 32.28 -11.68
C GLY A 242 -0.78 31.26 -12.71
#